data_AF-A0A1J5QZ93-F1
#
_entry.id   AF-A0A1J5QZ93-F1
#
_cell.length_a   1.000
_cell.length_b   1.000
_cell.length_c   1.000
_cell.angle_alpha   90.00
_cell.angle_beta   90.00
_cell.angle_gamma   90.00
#
_symmetry.space_group_name_H-M   'P 1'
#
loop_
_entity.id
_entity.type
_entity.pdbx_description
1 polymer ?
#
loop_
_entity_poly.entity_id
_entity_poly.type
_entity_poly.pdbx_seq_one_letter_code
_entity_poly.pdbx_strand_id
1 'polypeptide(L)'
;MVPLPPLAPAIGVTNRVRLARDYYVRIDANDYSVDPRAIGRFVDVIATPARVVATCAGQVVADHARCWATAATITDPAHRELARILRADLAQRRRTQATRSHPDGHVVAIRALPDYDALFGVDFDPGPTRTDQTTKERR
;
A
#
# COMPACT_ATOMS: atom_id res chain seq x y z
N MET A 1 35.34 -24.75 35.86
CA MET A 1 34.21 -24.43 34.96
C MET A 1 34.27 -22.93 34.68
N VAL A 2 34.17 -22.53 33.42
CA VAL A 2 34.13 -21.10 33.05
C VAL A 2 32.68 -20.61 33.26
N PRO A 3 32.45 -19.48 33.95
CA PRO A 3 31.11 -18.94 34.16
C PRO A 3 30.51 -18.47 32.82
N LEU A 4 29.20 -18.64 32.67
CA LEU A 4 28.47 -18.14 31.52
C LEU A 4 28.55 -16.59 31.50
N PRO A 5 28.70 -15.94 30.34
CA PRO A 5 28.59 -14.49 30.26
C PRO A 5 27.25 -14.01 30.86
N PRO A 6 27.25 -12.86 31.57
CA PRO A 6 26.07 -12.35 32.28
C PRO A 6 24.97 -11.81 31.34
N LEU A 7 25.28 -11.69 30.04
CA LEU A 7 24.35 -11.25 29.03
C LEU A 7 23.91 -12.43 28.17
N ALA A 8 22.60 -12.57 28.00
CA ALA A 8 22.05 -13.56 27.08
C ALA A 8 22.58 -13.30 25.66
N PRO A 9 23.00 -14.35 24.93
CA PRO A 9 23.45 -14.19 23.56
C PRO A 9 22.33 -13.62 22.69
N ALA A 10 22.67 -12.75 21.75
CA ALA A 10 21.74 -12.31 20.72
C ALA A 10 21.32 -13.53 19.88
N ILE A 11 20.01 -13.77 19.80
CA ILE A 11 19.44 -14.88 19.02
C ILE A 11 18.60 -14.36 17.87
N GLY A 12 18.73 -15.04 16.73
CA GLY A 12 17.94 -14.74 15.53
C GLY A 12 18.48 -13.58 14.71
N VAL A 13 17.71 -13.23 13.68
CA VAL A 13 18.00 -12.12 12.77
C VAL A 13 17.06 -10.97 13.08
N THR A 14 17.58 -9.76 13.17
CA THR A 14 16.80 -8.54 13.34
C THR A 14 16.74 -7.75 12.05
N ASN A 15 15.56 -7.28 11.65
CA ASN A 15 15.38 -6.46 10.47
C ASN A 15 14.37 -5.34 10.75
N ARG A 16 14.66 -4.12 10.30
CA ARG A 16 13.74 -2.99 10.36
C ARG A 16 13.30 -2.61 8.97
N VAL A 17 11.99 -2.68 8.71
CA VAL A 17 11.41 -2.44 7.38
C VAL A 17 10.25 -1.47 7.49
N ARG A 18 10.09 -0.61 6.48
CA ARG A 18 8.86 0.17 6.34
C ARG A 18 7.79 -0.74 5.73
N LEU A 19 6.72 -1.00 6.49
CA LEU A 19 5.71 -1.97 6.07
C LEU A 19 5.01 -1.52 4.78
N ALA A 20 5.07 -2.37 3.76
CA ALA A 20 4.45 -2.12 2.47
C ALA A 20 2.92 -2.29 2.54
N ARG A 21 2.22 -1.87 1.48
CA ARG A 21 0.75 -1.88 1.41
C ARG A 21 0.15 -3.28 1.41
N ASP A 22 0.92 -4.27 1.00
CA ASP A 22 0.58 -5.68 1.03
C ASP A 22 0.70 -6.29 2.43
N TYR A 23 1.11 -5.53 3.46
CA TYR A 23 1.18 -5.94 4.87
C TYR A 23 1.98 -7.23 5.13
N TYR A 24 2.93 -7.59 4.26
CA TYR A 24 3.82 -8.73 4.44
C TYR A 24 5.27 -8.30 4.70
N VAL A 25 5.99 -9.09 5.49
CA VAL A 25 7.44 -9.00 5.65
C VAL A 25 8.07 -10.33 5.27
N ARG A 26 9.10 -10.25 4.44
CA ARG A 26 9.84 -11.42 3.96
C ARG A 26 11.01 -11.75 4.87
N ILE A 27 11.07 -12.99 5.33
CA ILE A 27 12.13 -13.56 6.15
C ILE A 27 12.49 -14.94 5.58
N ASP A 28 13.76 -15.14 5.21
CA ASP A 28 14.28 -16.41 4.66
C ASP A 28 13.39 -17.02 3.56
N ALA A 29 13.06 -16.22 2.55
CA ALA A 29 12.19 -16.59 1.43
C ALA A 29 10.72 -16.92 1.77
N ASN A 30 10.27 -16.67 3.00
CA ASN A 30 8.87 -16.79 3.40
C ASN A 30 8.28 -15.43 3.75
N ASP A 31 7.01 -15.22 3.41
CA ASP A 31 6.30 -13.97 3.66
C ASP A 31 5.37 -14.13 4.88
N TYR A 32 5.51 -13.25 5.86
CA TYR A 32 4.71 -13.25 7.09
C TYR A 32 3.83 -12.01 7.13
N SER A 33 2.54 -12.19 7.37
CA SER A 33 1.60 -11.07 7.51
C SER A 33 1.86 -10.27 8.79
N VAL A 34 1.67 -8.96 8.72
CA VAL A 34 1.74 -8.03 9.85
C VAL A 34 0.41 -7.28 9.95
N ASP A 35 0.03 -6.78 11.13
CA ASP A 35 -1.16 -5.96 11.31
C ASP A 35 -1.21 -4.82 10.26
N PRO A 36 -2.21 -4.82 9.36
CA PRO A 36 -2.37 -3.81 8.33
C PRO A 36 -2.48 -2.36 8.87
N ARG A 37 -2.79 -2.16 10.16
CA ARG A 37 -2.75 -0.83 10.80
C ARG A 37 -1.35 -0.22 10.83
N ALA A 38 -0.32 -1.05 10.74
CA ALA A 38 1.08 -0.62 10.70
C ALA A 38 1.56 -0.26 9.28
N ILE A 39 0.73 -0.39 8.23
CA ILE A 39 1.13 -0.07 6.85
C ILE A 39 1.72 1.34 6.78
N GLY A 40 2.87 1.46 6.13
CA GLY A 40 3.60 2.71 5.96
C GLY A 40 4.44 3.14 7.17
N ARG A 41 4.36 2.44 8.30
CA ARG A 41 5.20 2.64 9.50
C ARG A 41 6.44 1.75 9.47
N PHE A 42 7.43 2.10 10.28
CA PHE A 42 8.57 1.22 10.54
C PHE A 42 8.16 0.11 11.51
N VAL A 43 8.54 -1.11 11.16
CA VAL A 43 8.32 -2.32 11.94
C VAL A 43 9.67 -2.99 12.16
N ASP A 44 9.97 -3.31 13.41
CA ASP A 44 11.15 -4.05 13.83
C ASP A 44 10.78 -5.53 13.97
N VAL A 45 11.44 -6.38 13.21
CA VAL A 45 11.18 -7.82 13.14
C VAL A 45 12.34 -8.58 13.74
N ILE A 46 12.04 -9.51 14.63
CA ILE A 46 12.99 -10.44 15.25
C ILE A 46 12.59 -11.84 14.82
N ALA A 47 13.51 -12.51 14.13
CA ALA A 47 13.30 -13.81 13.54
C ALA A 47 14.21 -14.83 14.24
N THR A 48 13.69 -15.49 15.28
CA THR A 48 14.35 -16.58 16.00
C THR A 48 14.12 -17.93 15.29
N PRO A 49 14.82 -19.01 15.66
CA PRO A 49 14.60 -20.32 15.06
C PRO A 49 13.17 -20.86 15.19
N ALA A 50 12.42 -20.40 16.20
CA ALA A 50 11.07 -20.88 16.50
C ALA A 50 9.95 -19.87 16.15
N ARG A 51 10.25 -18.57 16.15
CA ARG A 51 9.25 -17.51 15.98
C ARG A 51 9.74 -16.32 15.17
N VAL A 52 8.81 -15.68 14.47
CA VAL A 52 8.97 -14.37 13.82
C VAL A 52 8.03 -13.40 14.51
N VAL A 53 8.60 -12.43 15.23
CA VAL A 53 7.85 -11.41 15.97
C VAL A 53 8.11 -10.06 15.31
N ALA A 54 7.04 -9.33 15.01
CA ALA A 54 7.11 -7.99 14.46
C ALA A 54 6.56 -6.98 15.48
N THR A 55 7.28 -5.89 15.69
CA THR A 55 6.91 -4.81 16.62
C THR A 55 6.88 -3.46 15.93
N CYS A 56 5.94 -2.61 16.30
CA CYS A 56 5.84 -1.23 15.81
C CYS A 56 5.69 -0.30 17.02
N ALA A 57 6.62 0.63 17.21
CA ALA A 57 6.64 1.55 18.35
C ALA A 57 6.46 0.83 19.72
N GLY A 58 7.12 -0.32 19.89
CA GLY A 58 7.06 -1.11 21.12
C GLY A 58 5.80 -1.97 21.29
N GLN A 59 4.90 -2.02 20.31
CA GLN A 59 3.73 -2.92 20.32
C GLN A 59 3.94 -4.09 19.37
N VAL A 60 3.60 -5.30 19.81
CA VAL A 60 3.63 -6.49 18.94
C VAL A 60 2.50 -6.39 17.92
N VAL A 61 2.87 -6.41 16.64
CA VAL A 61 1.96 -6.30 15.49
C VAL A 61 1.92 -7.59 14.65
N ALA A 62 2.77 -8.56 14.96
CA ALA A 62 2.67 -9.94 14.46
C ALA A 62 3.46 -10.89 15.36
N ASP A 63 2.96 -12.10 15.54
CA ASP A 63 3.68 -13.21 16.18
C ASP A 63 3.35 -14.49 15.43
N HIS A 64 4.34 -15.03 14.71
CA HIS A 64 4.19 -16.24 13.90
C HIS A 64 5.19 -17.31 14.33
N ALA A 65 4.78 -18.57 14.22
CA ALA A 65 5.72 -19.68 14.24
C ALA A 65 6.66 -19.59 13.03
N ARG A 66 7.95 -19.87 13.23
CA ARG A 66 8.93 -19.88 12.15
C ARG A 66 8.63 -21.02 11.18
N CYS A 67 8.47 -20.67 9.92
CA CYS A 67 8.38 -21.60 8.79
C CYS A 67 9.76 -21.73 8.15
N TRP A 68 10.17 -22.97 7.89
CA TRP A 68 11.43 -23.34 7.23
C TRP A 68 11.23 -23.88 5.80
N ALA A 69 10.02 -23.70 5.24
CA ALA A 69 9.76 -23.95 3.84
C ALA A 69 10.40 -22.85 2.97
N THR A 70 10.14 -22.90 1.66
CA THR A 70 10.54 -21.87 0.71
C THR A 70 9.31 -21.31 0.01
N ALA A 71 9.24 -19.98 -0.15
CA ALA A 71 8.15 -19.28 -0.82
C ALA A 71 6.76 -19.52 -0.18
N ALA A 72 6.70 -19.76 1.13
CA ALA A 72 5.44 -19.87 1.85
C ALA A 72 4.90 -18.48 2.24
N THR A 73 3.57 -18.31 2.20
CA THR A 73 2.88 -17.11 2.67
C THR A 73 2.07 -17.43 3.93
N ILE A 74 2.53 -16.95 5.07
CA ILE A 74 1.93 -17.18 6.38
C ILE A 74 1.03 -15.99 6.72
N THR A 75 -0.28 -16.21 6.68
CA THR A 75 -1.28 -15.17 6.93
C THR A 75 -2.05 -15.45 8.20
N ASP A 76 -2.05 -14.49 9.14
CA ASP A 76 -2.96 -14.52 10.27
C ASP A 76 -4.39 -14.20 9.78
N PRO A 77 -5.41 -15.03 10.13
CA PRO A 77 -6.79 -14.73 9.79
C PRO A 77 -7.27 -13.36 10.30
N ALA A 78 -6.79 -12.89 11.46
CA ALA A 78 -7.10 -11.57 12.00
C ALA A 78 -6.53 -10.45 11.12
N HIS A 79 -5.30 -10.61 10.61
CA HIS A 79 -4.70 -9.64 9.68
C HIS A 79 -5.47 -9.60 8.36
N ARG A 80 -5.87 -10.76 7.83
CA ARG A 80 -6.66 -10.84 6.59
C ARG A 80 -8.00 -10.12 6.73
N GLU A 81 -8.70 -10.37 7.83
CA GLU A 81 -9.99 -9.76 8.10
C GLU A 81 -9.87 -8.25 8.31
N LEU A 82 -8.87 -7.81 9.07
CA LEU A 82 -8.61 -6.38 9.27
C LEU A 82 -8.26 -5.68 7.96
N ALA A 83 -7.45 -6.32 7.10
CA ALA A 83 -7.13 -5.80 5.78
C ALA A 83 -8.38 -5.70 4.88
N ARG A 84 -9.33 -6.64 4.99
CA ARG A 84 -10.62 -6.60 4.28
C ARG A 84 -11.43 -5.38 4.71
N ILE A 85 -11.56 -5.15 6.01
CA ILE A 85 -12.30 -4.02 6.58
C ILE A 85 -11.69 -2.69 6.13
N LEU A 86 -10.37 -2.51 6.27
CA LEU A 86 -9.70 -1.27 5.90
C LEU A 86 -9.79 -0.97 4.40
N ARG A 87 -9.74 -2.00 3.54
CA ARG A 87 -9.95 -1.82 2.10
C ARG A 87 -11.38 -1.38 1.79
N ALA A 88 -12.37 -1.96 2.45
CA ALA A 88 -13.78 -1.59 2.27
C ALA A 88 -14.05 -0.14 2.70
N ASP A 89 -13.50 0.27 3.85
CA ASP A 89 -13.59 1.65 4.35
C ASP A 89 -12.92 2.63 3.37
N LEU A 90 -11.70 2.34 2.90
CA LEU A 90 -11.03 3.17 1.90
C LEU A 90 -11.85 3.30 0.60
N ALA A 91 -12.45 2.21 0.13
CA ALA A 91 -13.32 2.23 -1.05
C ALA A 91 -14.60 3.04 -0.81
N GLN A 92 -15.17 3.00 0.39
CA GLN A 92 -16.32 3.81 0.76
C GLN A 92 -15.97 5.30 0.79
N ARG A 93 -14.87 5.67 1.44
CA ARG A 93 -14.38 7.06 1.50
C ARG A 93 -14.12 7.62 0.11
N ARG A 94 -13.51 6.84 -0.78
CA ARG A 94 -13.27 7.26 -2.18
C ARG A 94 -14.57 7.52 -2.95
N ARG A 95 -15.63 6.74 -2.68
CA ARG A 95 -16.96 6.96 -3.28
C ARG A 95 -17.63 8.22 -2.73
N THR A 96 -17.54 8.48 -1.43
CA THR A 96 -18.15 9.67 -0.82
C THR A 96 -17.39 10.95 -1.11
N GLN A 97 -16.07 10.88 -1.37
CA GLN A 97 -15.26 12.01 -1.80
C GLN A 97 -15.48 12.40 -3.28
N ALA A 98 -16.49 11.84 -3.94
CA ALA A 98 -16.94 12.25 -5.28
C ALA A 98 -17.59 13.65 -5.30
N THR A 99 -17.41 14.48 -4.27
CA THR A 99 -17.81 15.88 -4.24
C THR A 99 -16.69 16.73 -3.62
N ARG A 100 -16.30 17.81 -4.31
CA ARG A 100 -15.46 18.87 -3.74
C ARG A 100 -16.32 20.08 -3.47
N SER A 101 -16.15 20.69 -2.30
CA SER A 101 -16.68 22.03 -2.05
C SER A 101 -15.63 23.03 -2.53
N HIS A 102 -16.03 23.87 -3.47
CA HIS A 102 -15.24 25.01 -3.91
C HIS A 102 -15.39 26.14 -2.86
N PRO A 103 -14.38 27.01 -2.65
CA PRO A 103 -14.40 28.04 -1.60
C PRO A 103 -15.53 29.07 -1.71
N ASP A 104 -16.23 29.12 -2.83
CA ASP A 104 -17.47 29.89 -3.04
C ASP A 104 -18.73 29.16 -2.53
N GLY A 105 -18.59 27.97 -1.94
CA GLY A 105 -19.67 27.16 -1.38
C GLY A 105 -20.33 26.21 -2.38
N HIS A 106 -19.91 26.20 -3.65
CA HIS A 106 -20.47 25.28 -4.64
C HIS A 106 -19.93 23.86 -4.45
N VAL A 107 -20.84 22.90 -4.31
CA VAL A 107 -20.50 21.47 -4.25
C VAL A 107 -20.48 20.92 -5.67
N VAL A 108 -19.29 20.58 -6.16
CA VAL A 108 -19.08 20.03 -7.50
C VAL A 108 -18.84 18.53 -7.40
N ALA A 109 -19.61 17.73 -8.14
CA ALA A 109 -19.36 16.31 -8.25
C ALA A 109 -18.01 16.06 -8.96
N ILE A 110 -17.15 15.22 -8.39
CA ILE A 110 -15.96 14.72 -9.07
C ILE A 110 -16.42 13.52 -9.93
N ARG A 111 -16.57 13.76 -11.24
CA ARG A 111 -16.76 12.71 -12.27
C ARG A 111 -15.53 12.61 -13.17
N ALA A 112 -15.44 11.53 -13.94
CA ALA A 112 -14.42 11.41 -14.95
C ALA A 112 -14.62 12.52 -15.99
N LEU A 113 -13.52 13.11 -16.49
CA LEU A 113 -13.58 14.20 -17.47
C LEU A 113 -14.42 13.85 -18.72
N PRO A 114 -14.34 12.63 -19.27
CA PRO A 114 -15.17 12.23 -20.41
C PRO A 114 -16.68 12.27 -20.14
N ASP A 115 -17.12 12.14 -18.89
CA ASP A 115 -18.55 12.24 -18.54
C ASP A 115 -19.05 13.68 -18.70
N TYR A 116 -18.20 14.66 -18.40
CA TYR A 116 -18.50 16.08 -18.61
C TYR A 116 -18.43 16.43 -20.09
N ASP A 117 -17.44 15.91 -20.79
CA ASP A 117 -17.28 16.07 -22.24
C ASP A 117 -18.53 15.56 -22.97
N ALA A 118 -19.02 14.37 -22.62
CA ALA A 118 -20.26 13.81 -23.18
C ALA A 118 -21.52 14.62 -22.80
N LEU A 119 -21.60 15.12 -21.56
CA LEU A 119 -22.75 15.91 -21.10
C LEU A 119 -22.87 17.25 -21.84
N PHE A 120 -21.74 17.89 -22.12
CA PHE A 120 -21.69 19.18 -22.80
C PHE A 120 -21.43 19.05 -24.32
N GLY A 121 -21.31 17.81 -24.83
CA GLY A 121 -21.07 17.55 -26.25
C GLY A 121 -19.72 18.06 -26.75
N VAL A 122 -18.73 18.16 -25.87
CA VAL A 122 -17.38 18.65 -26.18
C VAL A 122 -16.54 17.46 -26.64
N ASP A 123 -16.14 17.46 -27.91
CA ASP A 123 -15.19 16.48 -28.44
C ASP A 123 -13.83 17.18 -28.58
N PHE A 124 -12.91 16.87 -27.68
CA PHE A 124 -11.52 17.28 -27.82
C PHE A 124 -10.80 16.21 -28.63
N ASP A 125 -10.89 16.28 -29.96
CA ASP A 125 -9.99 15.54 -30.84
C ASP A 125 -8.65 16.28 -30.91
N PRO A 126 -7.55 15.80 -30.26
CA PRO A 126 -6.24 16.41 -30.38
C PRO A 126 -5.55 15.96 -31.67
N GLY A 127 -6.30 15.83 -32.77
CA GLY A 127 -5.76 15.57 -34.09
C GLY A 127 -4.87 16.73 -34.51
N PRO A 128 -3.60 16.51 -34.90
CA PRO A 128 -2.72 17.59 -35.31
C PRO A 128 -3.33 18.29 -36.54
N THR A 129 -3.62 19.59 -36.40
CA THR A 129 -4.20 20.40 -37.46
C THR A 129 -3.18 20.53 -38.59
N ARG A 130 -3.32 19.69 -39.63
CA ARG A 130 -2.54 19.84 -40.88
C ARG A 130 -3.04 21.09 -41.59
N THR A 131 -2.31 22.20 -41.41
CA THR A 131 -2.52 23.43 -42.18
C THR A 131 -1.99 23.21 -43.58
N ASP A 132 -2.89 22.92 -44.54
CA ASP A 132 -2.57 22.95 -45.96
C ASP A 132 -2.40 24.42 -46.40
N GLN A 133 -1.15 24.85 -46.60
CA GLN A 133 -0.86 26.11 -47.27
C GLN A 133 -1.05 25.94 -48.78
N THR A 134 -2.19 26.41 -49.27
CA THR A 134 -2.42 26.61 -50.71
C THR A 134 -1.71 27.89 -51.15
N THR A 135 -0.47 27.77 -51.62
CA THR A 135 0.21 28.86 -52.34
C THR A 135 -0.34 28.94 -53.76
N LYS A 136 -1.21 29.92 -53.99
CA LYS A 136 -1.66 30.36 -55.31
C LYS A 136 -0.74 31.51 -55.75
N GLU A 137 0.37 31.21 -56.42
CA GLU A 137 1.18 32.24 -57.07
C GLU A 137 0.83 32.38 -58.55
N ARG A 138 0.32 33.56 -58.88
CA ARG A 138 0.23 34.14 -60.21
C ARG A 138 1.64 34.59 -60.64
N ARG A 139 2.15 34.09 -61.76
CA ARG A 139 2.65 34.90 -62.89
C ARG A 139 3.03 34.03 -64.07
#